data_AF-A0A967NYI9-F1
#
_entry.id   AF-A0A967NYI9-F1
#
_cell.length_a   1.000
_cell.length_b   1.000
_cell.length_c   1.000
_cell.angle_alpha   90.00
_cell.angle_beta   90.00
_cell.angle_gamma   90.00
#
_symmetry.space_group_name_H-M   'P 1'
#
loop_
_entity.id
_entity.type
_entity.pdbx_description
1 polymer ?
#
loop_
_entity_poly.entity_id
_entity_poly.type
_entity_poly.pdbx_seq_one_letter_code
_entity_poly.pdbx_strand_id
1 'polypeptide(L)'
;MLKTGIVYLVLISIVYLLCFRKDAEKGRASLLAARQTLWRMAPLLLAIFSLIGLFQEYVPPQIVHSWLGAENRFLSLLNGGLIGAVAIGPPIAAFPIAGSFIETGAWPP
;
A
#
# COMPACT_ATOMS: atom_id res chain seq x y z
N MET A 1 -4.62 6.07 14.77
CA MET A 1 -3.79 6.41 13.60
C MET A 1 -3.42 7.89 13.52
N LEU A 2 -4.35 8.84 13.78
CA LEU A 2 -4.02 10.27 13.68
C LEU A 2 -2.91 10.72 14.65
N LYS A 3 -2.94 10.24 15.91
CA LYS A 3 -1.93 10.55 16.94
C LYS A 3 -0.53 10.09 16.52
N THR A 4 -0.39 8.90 15.96
CA THR A 4 0.91 8.37 15.51
C THR A 4 1.43 9.13 14.30
N GLY A 5 0.56 9.47 13.33
CA GLY A 5 0.92 10.28 12.18
C GLY A 5 1.47 11.67 12.56
N ILE A 6 0.83 12.33 13.52
CA ILE A 6 1.28 13.63 14.04
C ILE A 6 2.66 13.51 14.70
N VAL A 7 2.90 12.46 15.50
CA VAL A 7 4.21 12.22 16.14
C VAL A 7 5.32 12.10 15.10
N TYR A 8 5.12 11.31 14.04
CA TYR A 8 6.12 11.19 12.97
C TYR A 8 6.35 12.50 12.22
N LEU A 9 5.29 13.27 11.94
CA LEU A 9 5.40 14.58 11.29
C LEU A 9 6.25 15.56 12.11
N VAL A 10 6.00 15.63 13.42
CA VAL A 10 6.77 16.49 14.32
C VAL A 10 8.24 16.05 14.36
N LEU A 11 8.49 14.75 14.52
CA LEU A 11 9.85 14.20 14.56
C LEU A 11 10.64 14.50 13.28
N ILE A 12 10.07 14.20 12.11
CA ILE A 12 10.70 14.44 10.81
C ILE A 12 10.97 15.93 10.61
N SER A 13 10.02 16.80 11.01
CA SER A 13 10.19 18.26 10.92
C SER A 13 11.36 18.75 11.77
N ILE A 14 11.49 18.27 13.02
CA ILE A 14 12.61 18.62 13.90
C ILE A 14 13.94 18.15 13.28
N VAL A 15 14.02 16.90 12.80
CA VAL A 15 15.23 16.37 12.16
C VAL A 15 15.61 17.20 10.93
N TYR A 16 14.64 17.58 10.10
CA TYR A 16 14.89 18.44 8.94
C TYR A 16 15.38 19.83 9.35
N LEU A 17 14.78 20.45 10.37
CA LEU A 17 15.25 21.74 10.90
C LEU A 17 16.70 21.65 11.38
N LEU A 18 17.06 20.60 12.12
CA LEU A 18 18.44 20.38 12.57
C LEU A 18 19.39 20.15 11.38
N CYS A 19 18.97 19.39 10.37
CA CYS A 19 19.74 19.14 9.16
C CYS A 19 20.00 20.46 8.39
N PHE A 20 18.98 21.29 8.20
CA PHE A 20 19.09 22.58 7.53
C PHE A 20 19.99 23.57 8.29
N ARG A 21 19.99 23.53 9.63
CA ARG A 21 20.91 24.34 10.44
C ARG A 21 22.36 23.89 10.33
N LYS A 22 22.60 22.59 10.16
CA LYS A 22 23.96 22.02 10.06
C LYS A 22 24.54 22.15 8.66
N ASP A 23 23.75 21.86 7.64
CA ASP A 23 24.16 21.87 6.24
C ASP A 23 22.92 22.08 5.35
N ALA A 24 22.67 23.34 4.99
CA ALA A 24 21.51 23.72 4.19
C ALA A 24 21.54 23.14 2.77
N GLU A 25 22.72 22.90 2.20
CA GLU A 25 22.84 22.28 0.88
C GLU A 25 22.42 20.82 0.93
N LYS A 26 22.92 20.04 1.89
CA LYS A 26 22.49 18.63 2.07
C LYS A 26 21.00 18.54 2.42
N GLY A 27 20.50 19.46 3.24
CA GLY A 27 19.07 19.57 3.52
C GLY A 27 18.23 19.72 2.25
N ARG A 28 18.59 20.67 1.38
CA ARG A 28 17.93 20.87 0.08
C ARG A 28 18.07 19.69 -0.86
N ALA A 29 19.27 19.11 -0.98
CA ALA A 29 19.53 17.96 -1.82
C ALA A 29 18.66 16.76 -1.43
N SER A 30 18.51 16.49 -0.12
CA SER A 30 17.64 15.42 0.38
C SER A 30 16.16 15.65 0.06
N LEU A 31 15.66 16.89 0.17
CA LEU A 31 14.28 17.24 -0.22
C LEU A 31 14.05 17.08 -1.72
N LEU A 32 15.02 17.47 -2.55
CA LEU A 32 14.94 17.28 -4.00
C LEU A 32 14.89 15.79 -4.36
N ALA A 33 15.74 14.96 -3.74
CA ALA A 33 15.73 13.52 -3.93
C ALA A 33 14.40 12.88 -3.48
N ALA A 34 13.86 13.31 -2.33
CA ALA A 34 12.57 12.85 -1.84
C ALA A 34 11.43 13.26 -2.80
N ARG A 35 11.43 14.51 -3.27
CA ARG A 35 10.47 15.01 -4.26
C ARG A 35 10.54 14.23 -5.56
N GLN A 36 11.73 13.98 -6.08
CA GLN A 36 11.91 13.21 -7.31
C GLN A 36 11.40 11.77 -7.17
N THR A 37 11.67 11.13 -6.03
CA THR A 37 11.16 9.79 -5.73
C THR A 37 9.63 9.81 -5.66
N LEU A 38 9.04 10.80 -4.99
CA LEU A 38 7.59 10.98 -4.90
C LEU A 38 6.97 11.13 -6.29
N TRP A 39 7.53 11.98 -7.17
CA TRP A 39 7.03 12.16 -8.54
C TRP A 39 7.15 10.90 -9.39
N ARG A 40 8.19 10.08 -9.18
CA ARG A 40 8.34 8.80 -9.89
C ARG A 40 7.31 7.76 -9.41
N MET A 41 6.95 7.78 -8.12
CA MET A 41 6.02 6.80 -7.55
C MET A 41 4.55 7.24 -7.65
N ALA A 42 4.26 8.55 -7.68
CA ALA A 42 2.90 9.08 -7.77
C ALA A 42 2.06 8.48 -8.91
N PRO A 43 2.52 8.42 -10.18
CA PRO A 43 1.72 7.85 -11.27
C PRO A 43 1.47 6.35 -11.07
N LEU A 44 2.46 5.61 -10.55
CA LEU A 44 2.30 4.20 -10.22
C LEU A 44 1.25 4.00 -9.12
N LEU A 45 1.33 4.77 -8.03
CA LEU A 45 0.36 4.73 -6.93
C LEU A 45 -1.05 5.08 -7.41
N LEU A 46 -1.19 6.09 -8.26
CA LEU A 46 -2.47 6.51 -8.79
C LEU A 46 -3.08 5.40 -9.66
N ALA A 47 -2.29 4.74 -10.51
CA ALA A 47 -2.74 3.61 -11.31
C ALA A 47 -3.19 2.43 -10.43
N ILE A 48 -2.40 2.09 -9.40
CA ILE A 48 -2.71 1.02 -8.45
C ILE A 48 -4.01 1.33 -7.69
N PHE A 49 -4.15 2.53 -7.11
CA PHE A 49 -5.35 2.89 -6.35
C PHE A 49 -6.59 2.97 -7.23
N SER A 50 -6.45 3.43 -8.48
CA SER A 50 -7.54 3.41 -9.45
C SER A 50 -7.97 1.98 -9.78
N LEU A 51 -7.00 1.08 -9.99
CA LEU A 51 -7.28 -0.33 -10.26
C LEU A 51 -7.95 -1.01 -9.06
N ILE A 52 -7.51 -0.73 -7.83
CA ILE A 52 -8.16 -1.22 -6.61
C ILE A 52 -9.59 -0.72 -6.53
N GLY A 53 -9.83 0.58 -6.75
CA GLY A 53 -11.17 1.14 -6.72
C GLY A 53 -12.10 0.50 -7.75
N LEU A 54 -11.61 0.30 -8.98
CA LEU A 54 -12.33 -0.45 -10.01
C LEU A 54 -12.59 -1.90 -9.56
N PHE A 55 -11.59 -2.58 -9.03
CA PHE A 55 -11.75 -3.95 -8.58
C PHE A 55 -12.81 -4.08 -7.49
N GLN A 56 -12.85 -3.16 -6.51
CA GLN A 56 -13.86 -3.16 -5.45
C GLN A 56 -15.28 -2.94 -5.99
N GLU A 57 -15.43 -2.10 -7.03
CA GLU A 57 -16.74 -1.87 -7.67
C GLU A 57 -17.21 -3.10 -8.48
N TYR A 58 -16.29 -3.73 -9.22
CA TYR A 58 -16.62 -4.82 -10.13
C TYR A 58 -16.58 -6.22 -9.49
N VAL A 59 -15.96 -6.38 -8.32
CA VAL A 59 -15.84 -7.67 -7.63
C VAL A 59 -16.70 -7.68 -6.36
N PRO A 60 -17.94 -8.20 -6.46
CA PRO A 60 -18.83 -8.29 -5.32
C PRO A 60 -18.23 -9.14 -4.17
N PRO A 61 -18.50 -8.78 -2.90
CA PRO A 61 -18.03 -9.55 -1.74
C PRO A 61 -18.42 -11.03 -1.77
N GLN A 62 -19.55 -11.36 -2.41
CA GLN A 62 -20.01 -12.76 -2.55
C GLN A 62 -19.03 -13.61 -3.36
N ILE A 63 -18.36 -13.04 -4.37
CA ILE A 63 -17.32 -13.73 -5.15
C ILE A 63 -16.08 -13.95 -4.29
N VAL A 64 -15.68 -12.92 -3.52
CA VAL A 64 -14.53 -13.01 -2.60
C VAL A 64 -14.77 -14.09 -1.56
N HIS A 65 -15.94 -14.10 -0.92
CA HIS A 65 -16.31 -15.11 0.07
C HIS A 65 -16.35 -16.54 -0.50
N SER A 66 -16.87 -16.74 -1.71
CA SER A 66 -16.97 -18.08 -2.29
C SER A 66 -15.63 -18.64 -2.80
N TRP A 67 -14.70 -17.78 -3.26
CA TRP A 67 -13.42 -18.20 -3.83
C TRP A 67 -12.24 -18.14 -2.85
N LEU A 68 -12.28 -17.18 -1.91
CA LEU A 68 -11.20 -16.85 -0.99
C LEU A 68 -11.63 -16.86 0.49
N GLY A 69 -12.90 -17.17 0.79
CA GLY A 69 -13.44 -17.13 2.14
C GLY A 69 -13.14 -18.36 3.01
N ALA A 70 -13.45 -18.25 4.29
CA ALA A 70 -13.10 -19.28 5.28
C ALA A 70 -13.89 -20.60 5.15
N GLU A 71 -14.93 -20.66 4.32
CA GLU A 71 -15.77 -21.85 4.12
C GLU A 71 -14.99 -23.02 3.52
N ASN A 72 -14.06 -22.74 2.62
CA ASN A 72 -13.14 -23.75 2.07
C ASN A 72 -11.70 -23.23 2.09
N ARG A 73 -11.04 -23.40 3.24
CA ARG A 73 -9.67 -22.92 3.47
C ARG A 73 -8.65 -23.53 2.51
N PHE A 74 -8.83 -24.79 2.09
CA PHE A 74 -7.92 -25.43 1.15
C PHE A 74 -8.03 -24.81 -0.25
N LEU A 75 -9.25 -24.65 -0.77
CA LEU A 75 -9.46 -23.96 -2.06
C LEU A 75 -9.03 -22.50 -1.99
N SER A 76 -9.29 -21.81 -0.87
CA SER A 76 -8.88 -20.42 -0.70
C SER A 76 -7.36 -20.27 -0.67
N LEU A 77 -6.64 -21.19 -0.02
CA LEU A 77 -5.18 -21.21 -0.03
C LEU A 77 -4.63 -21.46 -1.44
N LEU A 78 -5.21 -22.41 -2.17
CA LEU A 78 -4.78 -22.74 -3.53
C LEU A 78 -5.05 -21.57 -4.49
N ASN A 79 -6.27 -21.04 -4.50
CA ASN A 79 -6.69 -19.95 -5.38
C ASN A 79 -5.95 -18.65 -5.03
N GLY A 80 -5.90 -18.30 -3.74
CA GLY A 80 -5.18 -17.11 -3.27
C GLY A 80 -3.68 -17.20 -3.55
N GLY A 81 -3.08 -18.38 -3.36
CA GLY A 81 -1.68 -18.63 -3.67
C GLY A 81 -1.37 -18.56 -5.16
N LEU A 82 -2.19 -19.17 -6.02
CA LEU A 82 -2.01 -19.13 -7.47
C LEU A 82 -2.20 -17.72 -8.03
N ILE A 83 -3.28 -17.04 -7.65
CA ILE A 83 -3.55 -15.66 -8.08
C ILE A 83 -2.45 -14.73 -7.56
N GLY A 84 -2.04 -14.88 -6.28
CA GLY A 84 -0.95 -14.11 -5.70
C GLY A 84 0.40 -14.35 -6.37
N ALA A 85 0.69 -15.59 -6.79
CA ALA A 85 1.91 -15.95 -7.51
C ALA A 85 1.97 -15.34 -8.93
N VAL A 86 0.83 -15.19 -9.59
CA VAL A 86 0.75 -14.49 -10.89
C VAL A 86 0.76 -12.97 -10.70
N ALA A 87 0.12 -12.48 -9.64
CA ALA A 87 -0.01 -11.05 -9.33
C ALA A 87 1.22 -10.45 -8.65
N ILE A 88 2.42 -11.02 -8.80
CA ILE A 88 3.67 -10.51 -8.20
C ILE A 88 3.98 -9.12 -8.81
N GLY A 89 3.45 -8.10 -8.15
CA GLY A 89 3.78 -6.70 -8.35
C GLY A 89 4.65 -6.18 -7.20
N PRO A 90 4.98 -4.87 -7.23
CA PRO A 90 5.65 -4.23 -6.11
C PRO A 90 4.81 -4.39 -4.83
N PRO A 91 5.41 -4.59 -3.64
CA PRO A 91 4.67 -4.73 -2.38
C PRO A 91 3.69 -3.59 -2.10
N ILE A 92 4.01 -2.39 -2.58
CA ILE A 92 3.15 -1.20 -2.46
C ILE A 92 1.81 -1.33 -3.21
N ALA A 93 1.72 -2.23 -4.19
CA ALA A 93 0.50 -2.57 -4.91
C ALA A 93 -0.23 -3.76 -4.28
N ALA A 94 0.53 -4.80 -3.92
CA ALA A 94 -0.03 -6.06 -3.44
C ALA A 94 -0.71 -5.93 -2.06
N PHE A 95 -0.12 -5.17 -1.13
CA PHE A 95 -0.66 -5.09 0.23
C PHE A 95 -2.03 -4.38 0.32
N PRO A 96 -2.26 -3.23 -0.36
CA PRO A 96 -3.59 -2.62 -0.36
C PRO A 96 -4.67 -3.50 -1.00
N ILE A 97 -4.36 -4.22 -2.09
CA ILE A 97 -5.28 -5.16 -2.74
C ILE A 97 -5.62 -6.30 -1.77
N ALA A 98 -4.62 -6.95 -1.20
CA ALA A 98 -4.82 -8.05 -0.25
C ALA A 98 -5.62 -7.60 0.99
N GLY A 99 -5.32 -6.41 1.51
CA GLY A 99 -6.09 -5.78 2.59
C GLY A 99 -7.56 -5.62 2.23
N SER A 100 -7.85 -5.12 1.02
CA SER A 100 -9.24 -4.98 0.56
C SER A 100 -9.99 -6.30 0.43
N PHE A 101 -9.31 -7.38 0.06
CA PHE A 101 -9.92 -8.72 0.02
C PHE A 101 -10.23 -9.24 1.41
N ILE A 102 -9.31 -9.03 2.37
CA ILE A 102 -9.54 -9.39 3.77
C ILE A 102 -10.72 -8.61 4.34
N GLU A 103 -10.81 -7.30 4.05
CA GLU A 103 -11.94 -6.46 4.46
C GLU A 103 -13.27 -6.89 3.83
N THR A 104 -13.24 -7.50 2.64
CA THR A 104 -14.43 -8.00 1.91
C THR A 104 -14.71 -9.49 2.13
N GLY A 105 -13.98 -10.16 3.03
CA GLY A 105 -14.33 -11.52 3.48
C GLY A 105 -13.35 -12.64 3.12
N ALA A 106 -12.20 -12.33 2.53
CA ALA A 106 -11.15 -13.31 2.29
C ALA A 106 -10.55 -13.80 3.62
N TRP A 107 -10.21 -15.08 3.67
CA TRP A 107 -9.55 -15.70 4.81
C TRP A 107 -8.04 -15.38 4.79
N PRO A 108 -7.49 -14.68 5.81
CA PRO A 108 -6.06 -14.52 5.98
C PRO A 108 -5.50 -15.80 6.63
N PRO A 109 -4.67 -16.60 5.91
CA PRO A 109 -4.08 -17.82 6.44
C PRO A 109 -3.10 -17.59 7.59
#